data_AF-A0A6A3MZ92-F1
#
_entry.id   AF-A0A6A3MZ92-F1
#
_cell.length_a   1.000
_cell.length_b   1.000
_cell.length_c   1.000
_cell.angle_alpha   90.00
_cell.angle_beta   90.00
_cell.angle_gamma   90.00
#
_symmetry.space_group_name_H-M   'P 1'
#
loop_
_entity.id
_entity.type
_entity.pdbx_description
1 polymer ?
#
loop_
_entity_poly.entity_id
_entity_poly.type
_entity_poly.pdbx_seq_one_letter_code
_entity_poly.pdbx_strand_id
1 'polypeptide(L)'
;MSVASLVPANSQRSRSTAVKSFEDFLVKMEVTLTEVHDRMSKDSTALSKNTVLSYFGNVKNWLADLYPQQSQCVSKKLQKMLSTLDRYCEKRLEQESIDKQTNTSEQQHQEREQPQPKRARKRASKALSTVWFEWFTAVPRMYESTTVSKTTLHESRHAVAFMMLCLPSGFKLDPASPAYQAEVHALGVEAEKKTLEYLAAQCSQAVAVGSAIKAVKALHKTAYLSVLLDQFRERYYEGEVVDPTPNSNLPPFLRFT
;
A
#
# COMPACT_ATOMS: atom_id res chain seq x y z
N MET A 1 34.73 29.43 8.84
CA MET A 1 34.34 28.07 8.41
C MET A 1 32.87 27.87 8.73
N SER A 2 32.05 27.42 7.77
CA SER A 2 30.60 27.27 7.96
C SER A 2 30.28 26.09 8.89
N VAL A 3 29.37 26.25 9.84
CA VAL A 3 28.88 25.18 10.74
C VAL A 3 28.36 23.94 9.97
N ALA A 4 28.02 24.10 8.69
CA ALA A 4 27.65 23.00 7.80
C ALA A 4 28.81 22.01 7.51
N SER A 5 30.07 22.44 7.61
CA SER A 5 31.24 21.58 7.37
C SER A 5 31.63 20.71 8.58
N LEU A 6 30.98 20.90 9.73
CA LEU A 6 31.16 20.08 10.94
C LEU A 6 30.16 18.92 11.01
N VAL A 7 29.26 18.81 10.04
CA VAL A 7 28.27 17.73 9.95
C VAL A 7 28.96 16.50 9.35
N PRO A 8 29.08 15.36 10.07
CA PRO A 8 29.77 14.18 9.55
C PRO A 8 29.17 13.72 8.22
N ALA A 9 30.00 13.37 7.23
CA ALA A 9 29.57 13.02 5.86
C ALA A 9 28.47 11.95 5.82
N ASN A 10 28.44 11.02 6.78
CA ASN A 10 27.41 10.00 6.88
C ASN A 10 26.02 10.57 7.24
N SER A 11 25.97 11.62 8.05
CA SER A 11 24.72 12.33 8.40
C SER A 11 24.20 13.21 7.27
N GLN A 12 25.09 13.73 6.41
CA GLN A 12 24.69 14.39 5.16
C GLN A 12 24.06 13.37 4.20
N ARG A 13 24.67 12.19 4.02
CA ARG A 13 24.17 11.14 3.13
C ARG A 13 22.80 10.58 3.55
N SER A 14 22.57 10.39 4.85
CA SER A 14 21.27 9.96 5.37
C SER A 14 20.20 11.03 5.21
N ARG A 15 20.54 12.31 5.45
CA ARG A 15 19.64 13.44 5.17
C ARG A 15 19.28 13.51 3.70
N SER A 16 20.25 13.41 2.80
CA SER A 16 20.01 13.39 1.35
C SER A 16 19.12 12.23 0.93
N THR A 17 19.28 11.03 1.50
CA THR A 17 18.42 9.87 1.19
C THR A 17 16.98 10.09 1.64
N ALA A 18 16.77 10.64 2.84
CA ALA A 18 15.44 10.93 3.36
C ALA A 18 14.75 12.07 2.59
N VAL A 19 15.50 13.13 2.25
CA VAL A 19 15.03 14.22 1.40
C VAL A 19 14.65 13.69 0.02
N LYS A 20 15.49 12.88 -0.62
CA LYS A 20 15.18 12.27 -1.92
C LYS A 20 13.94 11.37 -1.88
N SER A 21 13.80 10.53 -0.85
CA SER A 21 12.60 9.70 -0.68
C SER A 21 11.33 10.52 -0.48
N PHE A 22 11.46 11.70 0.13
CA PHE A 22 10.38 12.64 0.34
C PHE A 22 10.04 13.42 -0.94
N GLU A 23 11.04 13.84 -1.71
CA GLU A 23 10.85 14.42 -3.05
C GLU A 23 10.12 13.44 -3.98
N ASP A 24 10.54 12.17 -4.01
CA ASP A 24 9.86 11.11 -4.77
C ASP A 24 8.39 10.94 -4.33
N PHE A 25 8.12 11.10 -3.03
CA PHE A 25 6.75 11.06 -2.50
C PHE A 25 5.93 12.28 -2.96
N LEU A 26 6.50 13.48 -2.94
CA LEU A 26 5.83 14.70 -3.40
C LEU A 26 5.53 14.64 -4.91
N VAL A 27 6.47 14.15 -5.72
CA VAL A 27 6.27 13.91 -7.16
C VAL A 27 5.10 12.96 -7.40
N LYS A 28 5.00 11.88 -6.60
CA LYS A 28 3.86 10.95 -6.69
C LYS A 28 2.52 11.59 -6.33
N MET A 29 2.52 12.67 -5.55
CA MET A 29 1.32 13.44 -5.20
C MET A 29 1.10 14.63 -6.15
N GLU A 30 1.88 14.75 -7.22
CA GLU A 30 1.87 15.89 -8.16
C GLU A 30 2.12 17.25 -7.49
N VAL A 31 2.84 17.24 -6.36
CA VAL A 31 3.22 18.44 -5.61
C VAL A 31 4.73 18.65 -5.74
N THR A 32 5.18 19.89 -5.98
CA THR A 32 6.62 20.20 -6.02
C THR A 32 7.11 20.66 -4.65
N LEU A 33 8.37 20.34 -4.29
CA LEU A 33 8.98 20.80 -3.04
C LEU A 33 8.96 22.33 -2.89
N THR A 34 9.07 23.03 -4.03
CA THR A 34 8.98 24.50 -4.12
C THR A 34 7.57 25.01 -3.81
N GLU A 35 6.53 24.36 -4.32
CA GLU A 35 5.12 24.68 -4.00
C GLU A 35 4.86 24.53 -2.49
N VAL A 36 5.41 23.47 -1.88
CA VAL A 36 5.32 23.25 -0.42
C VAL A 36 6.02 24.38 0.33
N HIS A 37 7.26 24.71 -0.06
CA HIS A 37 8.03 25.75 0.60
C HIS A 37 7.38 27.14 0.49
N ASP A 38 6.89 27.52 -0.68
CA ASP A 38 6.23 28.81 -0.91
C ASP A 38 4.93 28.95 -0.14
N ARG A 39 4.15 27.86 -0.03
CA ARG A 39 2.89 27.87 0.74
C ARG A 39 3.16 27.88 2.24
N MET A 40 4.11 27.09 2.72
CA MET A 40 4.53 27.12 4.13
C MET A 40 5.18 28.45 4.54
N SER A 41 5.79 29.17 3.59
CA SER A 41 6.34 30.51 3.84
C SER A 41 5.26 31.60 3.93
N LYS A 42 4.05 31.34 3.41
CA LYS A 42 2.89 32.24 3.50
C LYS A 42 2.11 32.08 4.80
N ASP A 43 2.12 30.88 5.41
CA ASP A 43 1.60 30.66 6.76
C ASP A 43 2.59 31.23 7.79
N SER A 44 2.22 32.35 8.41
CA SER A 44 3.05 33.14 9.32
C SER A 44 3.43 32.44 10.64
N THR A 45 3.13 31.16 10.81
CA THR A 45 3.67 30.33 11.89
C THR A 45 5.11 29.98 11.55
N ALA A 46 5.99 30.95 11.84
CA ALA A 46 7.44 30.88 11.72
C ALA A 46 7.95 29.43 11.77
N LEU A 47 8.43 28.92 10.63
CA LEU A 47 9.28 27.75 10.63
C LEU A 47 10.41 28.02 11.61
N SER A 48 10.32 27.43 12.79
CA SER A 48 11.49 27.15 13.61
C SER A 48 12.39 26.31 12.70
N LYS A 49 13.40 26.92 12.10
CA LYS A 49 14.37 26.31 11.19
C LYS A 49 15.20 25.19 11.85
N ASN A 50 14.81 24.73 13.04
CA ASN A 50 15.74 24.12 13.98
C ASN A 50 15.58 22.61 14.22
N THR A 51 14.64 21.90 13.59
CA THR A 51 14.77 20.44 13.46
C THR A 51 14.10 19.93 12.17
N VAL A 52 14.75 18.98 11.50
CA VAL A 52 14.19 18.24 10.35
C VAL A 52 12.82 17.65 10.72
N LEU A 53 12.67 17.13 11.94
CA LEU A 53 11.41 16.57 12.44
C LEU A 53 10.26 17.58 12.48
N SER A 54 10.51 18.82 12.88
CA SER A 54 9.49 19.88 12.90
C SER A 54 9.01 20.24 11.49
N TYR A 55 9.94 20.35 10.53
CA TYR A 55 9.59 20.58 9.13
C TYR A 55 8.70 19.46 8.57
N PHE A 56 9.10 18.19 8.77
CA PHE A 56 8.31 17.03 8.34
C PHE A 56 6.95 16.95 9.04
N GLY A 57 6.87 17.32 10.33
CA GLY A 57 5.61 17.40 11.07
C GLY A 57 4.64 18.41 10.49
N ASN A 58 5.14 19.60 10.14
CA ASN A 58 4.33 20.66 9.55
C ASN A 58 3.86 20.31 8.14
N VAL A 59 4.74 19.76 7.29
CA VAL A 59 4.35 19.29 5.96
C VAL A 59 3.32 18.17 6.04
N LYS A 60 3.44 17.26 7.01
CA LYS A 60 2.45 16.20 7.25
C LYS A 60 1.07 16.78 7.55
N ASN A 61 1.01 17.77 8.45
CA ASN A 61 -0.27 18.39 8.81
C ASN A 61 -0.86 19.14 7.59
N TRP A 62 -0.03 19.92 6.88
CA TRP A 62 -0.46 20.61 5.67
C TRP A 62 -0.99 19.67 4.57
N LEU A 63 -0.28 18.59 4.27
CA LEU A 63 -0.74 17.60 3.29
C LEU A 63 -1.99 16.85 3.78
N ALA A 64 -2.13 16.63 5.08
CA ALA A 64 -3.33 16.04 5.66
C ALA A 64 -4.55 16.95 5.48
N ASP A 65 -4.34 18.27 5.56
CA ASP A 65 -5.38 19.28 5.36
C ASP A 65 -5.74 19.47 3.87
N LEU A 66 -4.74 19.47 2.99
CA LEU A 66 -4.94 19.64 1.54
C LEU A 66 -5.57 18.39 0.88
N TYR A 67 -5.28 17.20 1.41
CA TYR A 67 -5.80 15.94 0.88
C TYR A 67 -6.53 15.14 1.97
N PRO A 68 -7.71 15.58 2.46
CA PRO A 68 -8.42 14.93 3.58
C PRO A 68 -8.72 13.46 3.29
N GLN A 69 -9.07 13.14 2.03
CA GLN A 69 -9.33 11.78 1.60
C GLN A 69 -8.07 10.89 1.64
N GLN A 70 -6.88 11.45 1.42
CA GLN A 70 -5.60 10.72 1.43
C GLN A 70 -4.80 10.96 2.74
N SER A 71 -5.33 11.74 3.67
CA SER A 71 -4.67 12.21 4.89
C SER A 71 -4.09 11.08 5.73
N GLN A 72 -4.81 9.96 5.85
CA GLN A 72 -4.29 8.77 6.53
C GLN A 72 -3.15 8.09 5.78
N CYS A 73 -3.18 8.06 4.44
CA CYS A 73 -2.04 7.59 3.65
C CYS A 73 -0.83 8.48 3.91
N VAL A 74 -1.01 9.79 3.73
CA VAL A 74 0.07 10.77 3.78
C VAL A 74 0.70 10.74 5.17
N SER A 75 -0.13 10.72 6.20
CA SER A 75 0.29 10.54 7.59
C SER A 75 1.06 9.24 7.78
N LYS A 76 0.57 8.07 7.33
CA LYS A 76 1.28 6.78 7.50
C LYS A 76 2.64 6.75 6.81
N LYS A 77 2.74 7.27 5.58
CA LYS A 77 4.00 7.33 4.83
C LYS A 77 4.99 8.28 5.49
N LEU A 78 4.55 9.49 5.84
CA LEU A 78 5.39 10.49 6.50
C LEU A 78 5.83 10.04 7.89
N GLN A 79 4.94 9.41 8.66
CA GLN A 79 5.29 8.82 9.95
C GLN A 79 6.32 7.71 9.81
N LYS A 80 6.22 6.83 8.81
CA LYS A 80 7.24 5.80 8.56
C LYS A 80 8.61 6.41 8.23
N MET A 81 8.64 7.50 7.45
CA MET A 81 9.88 8.23 7.15
C MET A 81 10.45 8.90 8.41
N LEU A 82 9.61 9.52 9.24
CA LEU A 82 9.96 10.09 10.54
C LEU A 82 10.54 9.02 11.48
N SER A 83 9.85 7.90 11.70
CA SER A 83 10.35 6.81 12.56
C SER A 83 11.64 6.19 12.03
N THR A 84 11.85 6.19 10.71
CA THR A 84 13.12 5.73 10.13
C THR A 84 14.25 6.69 10.54
N LEU A 85 14.02 7.99 10.42
CA LEU A 85 14.97 9.02 10.86
C LEU A 85 15.24 8.95 12.36
N ASP A 86 14.20 8.85 13.20
CA ASP A 86 14.33 8.75 14.65
C ASP A 86 15.18 7.55 15.05
N ARG A 87 14.89 6.36 14.50
CA ARG A 87 15.68 5.15 14.77
C ARG A 87 17.15 5.27 14.34
N TYR A 88 17.42 6.00 13.25
CA TYR A 88 18.80 6.28 12.84
C TYR A 88 19.50 7.25 13.80
N CYS A 89 18.79 8.24 14.34
CA CYS A 89 19.31 9.16 15.35
C CYS A 89 19.58 8.45 16.69
N GLU A 90 18.66 7.59 17.14
CA GLU A 90 18.78 6.82 18.39
C GLU A 90 19.97 5.85 18.35
N LYS A 91 20.10 5.06 17.28
CA LYS A 91 21.23 4.14 17.10
C LYS A 91 22.59 4.82 17.13
N ARG A 92 22.65 6.12 16.81
CA ARG A 92 23.88 6.91 16.88
C ARG A 92 24.20 7.34 18.32
N LEU A 93 23.20 7.73 19.11
CA LEU A 93 23.41 8.06 20.52
C LEU A 93 23.92 6.84 21.31
N GLU A 94 23.43 5.66 20.96
CA GLU A 94 23.93 4.38 21.48
C GLU A 94 25.38 4.11 21.01
N GLN A 95 25.70 4.30 19.73
CA GLN A 95 27.06 4.09 19.21
C GLN A 95 28.10 5.09 19.77
N GLU A 96 27.72 6.36 19.94
CA GLU A 96 28.58 7.40 20.55
C GLU A 96 28.79 7.19 22.07
N SER A 97 27.87 6.47 22.73
CA SER A 97 28.05 6.05 24.12
C SER A 97 29.04 4.88 24.28
N ILE A 98 29.15 4.01 23.27
CA ILE A 98 30.10 2.89 23.22
C ILE A 98 31.53 3.38 22.92
N ASP A 99 31.67 4.34 21.99
CA ASP A 99 32.98 4.90 21.63
C ASP A 99 33.61 5.77 22.75
N LYS A 100 32.81 6.28 23.71
CA LYS A 100 33.32 6.98 24.90
C LYS A 100 33.83 6.07 26.02
N GLN A 101 33.50 4.77 25.98
CA GLN A 101 33.91 3.79 27.00
C GLN A 101 35.08 2.90 26.55
N THR A 102 35.54 3.05 25.30
CA THR A 102 36.60 2.21 24.74
C THR A 102 37.94 2.95 24.62
N ASN A 103 38.34 3.64 25.69
CA ASN A 103 39.72 4.05 25.94
C ASN A 103 40.07 3.72 27.39
N THR A 104 40.05 2.43 27.74
CA THR A 104 40.92 1.75 28.72
C THR A 104 40.57 0.24 28.68
N SER A 105 41.61 -0.56 28.47
CA SER A 105 41.66 -2.03 28.61
C SER A 105 41.24 -2.89 27.41
N GLU A 106 42.31 -3.27 26.70
CA GLU A 106 42.57 -4.38 25.79
C GLU A 106 41.81 -5.71 26.04
N GLN A 107 41.39 -6.32 24.92
CA GLN A 107 41.41 -7.77 24.56
C GLN A 107 40.72 -8.76 25.54
N GLN A 108 39.74 -9.60 25.17
CA GLN A 108 39.54 -10.43 23.98
C GLN A 108 38.04 -10.78 23.86
N HIS A 109 37.44 -10.71 22.65
CA HIS A 109 36.13 -11.32 22.38
C HIS A 109 36.29 -12.35 21.28
N GLN A 110 36.06 -13.62 21.67
CA GLN A 110 36.08 -14.77 20.81
C GLN A 110 34.74 -14.88 20.07
N GLU A 111 34.85 -15.00 18.76
CA GLU A 111 33.81 -15.17 17.76
C GLU A 111 32.85 -16.32 18.11
N ARG A 112 31.55 -16.02 18.21
CA ARG A 112 30.50 -17.04 18.17
C ARG A 112 29.41 -16.61 17.20
N GLU A 113 29.56 -17.00 15.94
CA GLU A 113 28.49 -17.01 14.96
C GLU A 113 27.35 -17.92 15.45
N GLN A 114 26.13 -17.38 15.55
CA GLN A 114 24.91 -18.18 15.55
C GLN A 114 24.14 -17.92 14.24
N PRO A 115 23.80 -18.97 13.46
CA PRO A 115 23.05 -18.80 12.22
C PRO A 115 21.57 -18.53 12.51
N GLN A 116 21.07 -17.39 12.02
CA GLN A 116 19.64 -17.08 12.03
C GLN A 116 18.85 -18.07 11.16
N PRO A 117 17.61 -18.45 11.57
CA PRO A 117 16.82 -19.43 10.87
C PRO A 117 16.39 -18.94 9.48
N LYS A 118 16.74 -19.73 8.46
CA LYS A 118 16.36 -19.50 7.05
C LYS A 118 14.83 -19.49 6.94
N ARG A 119 14.26 -18.33 6.61
CA ARG A 119 12.83 -18.16 6.32
C ARG A 119 12.38 -19.16 5.25
N ALA A 120 11.31 -19.90 5.56
CA ALA A 120 10.65 -20.80 4.64
C ALA A 120 10.29 -20.10 3.32
N ARG A 121 10.52 -20.80 2.22
CA ARG A 121 10.30 -20.33 0.85
C ARG A 121 8.81 -20.00 0.66
N LYS A 122 8.46 -18.72 0.60
CA LYS A 122 7.09 -18.27 0.28
C LYS A 122 6.67 -18.82 -1.09
N ARG A 123 5.52 -19.49 -1.16
CA ARG A 123 4.84 -19.81 -2.42
C ARG A 123 4.75 -18.53 -3.26
N ALA A 124 5.11 -18.61 -4.54
CA ALA A 124 4.95 -17.50 -5.47
C ALA A 124 3.48 -17.03 -5.44
N SER A 125 3.26 -15.73 -5.24
CA SER A 125 1.90 -15.20 -5.14
C SER A 125 1.28 -15.11 -6.54
N LYS A 126 0.09 -15.68 -6.73
CA LYS A 126 -0.66 -15.58 -8.00
C LYS A 126 -1.04 -14.12 -8.31
N ALA A 127 -1.17 -13.79 -9.59
CA ALA A 127 -1.71 -12.51 -10.06
C ALA A 127 -3.24 -12.44 -9.88
N LEU A 128 -3.81 -11.24 -9.84
CA LEU A 128 -5.25 -11.03 -9.62
C LEU A 128 -6.07 -11.55 -10.81
N SER A 129 -5.65 -11.25 -12.04
CA SER A 129 -6.26 -11.77 -13.28
C SER A 129 -6.28 -13.30 -13.34
N THR A 130 -5.25 -13.97 -12.83
CA THR A 130 -5.24 -15.44 -12.77
C THR A 130 -6.33 -15.97 -11.84
N VAL A 131 -6.51 -15.34 -10.67
CA VAL A 131 -7.57 -15.74 -9.72
C VAL A 131 -8.95 -15.45 -10.30
N TRP A 132 -9.14 -14.31 -10.97
CA TRP A 132 -10.36 -13.99 -11.71
C TRP A 132 -10.68 -15.03 -12.78
N PHE A 133 -9.70 -15.37 -13.61
CA PHE A 133 -9.85 -16.35 -14.67
C PHE A 133 -10.20 -17.73 -14.09
N GLU A 134 -9.47 -18.21 -13.08
CA GLU A 134 -9.77 -19.50 -12.44
C GLU A 134 -11.15 -19.50 -11.77
N TRP A 135 -11.56 -18.38 -11.15
CA TRP A 135 -12.88 -18.25 -10.51
C TRP A 135 -14.02 -18.52 -11.50
N PHE A 136 -13.92 -17.93 -12.69
CA PHE A 136 -14.95 -17.97 -13.70
C PHE A 136 -14.81 -19.09 -14.73
N THR A 137 -13.64 -19.70 -14.92
CA THR A 137 -13.45 -20.69 -16.00
C THR A 137 -13.14 -22.12 -15.52
N ALA A 138 -12.79 -22.31 -14.25
CA ALA A 138 -12.52 -23.65 -13.72
C ALA A 138 -13.73 -24.58 -13.89
N VAL A 139 -13.43 -25.87 -14.02
CA VAL A 139 -14.41 -26.96 -14.12
C VAL A 139 -14.10 -27.99 -13.03
N PRO A 140 -14.93 -28.15 -11.98
CA PRO A 140 -16.07 -27.28 -11.63
C PRO A 140 -15.63 -25.85 -11.29
N ARG A 141 -16.56 -24.89 -11.30
CA ARG A 141 -16.27 -23.49 -10.96
C ARG A 141 -15.56 -23.41 -9.61
N MET A 142 -14.66 -22.46 -9.42
CA MET A 142 -13.85 -22.41 -8.18
C MET A 142 -14.75 -22.37 -6.93
N TYR A 143 -15.88 -21.68 -7.00
CA TYR A 143 -16.84 -21.57 -5.92
C TYR A 143 -17.74 -22.79 -5.71
N GLU A 144 -17.75 -23.73 -6.64
CA GLU A 144 -18.40 -25.05 -6.56
C GLU A 144 -17.39 -26.16 -6.23
N SER A 145 -16.10 -25.87 -6.34
CA SER A 145 -15.05 -26.87 -6.18
C SER A 145 -14.91 -27.34 -4.73
N THR A 146 -14.89 -28.66 -4.57
CA THR A 146 -14.65 -29.34 -3.29
C THR A 146 -13.17 -29.57 -3.00
N THR A 147 -12.29 -29.39 -3.99
CA THR A 147 -10.85 -29.64 -3.89
C THR A 147 -10.06 -28.41 -3.47
N VAL A 148 -10.62 -27.21 -3.64
CA VAL A 148 -9.99 -25.96 -3.22
C VAL A 148 -10.14 -25.79 -1.70
N SER A 149 -9.04 -25.50 -1.02
CA SER A 149 -9.07 -25.30 0.43
C SER A 149 -9.99 -24.13 0.83
N LYS A 150 -10.67 -24.23 1.98
CA LYS A 150 -11.55 -23.17 2.50
C LYS A 150 -10.86 -21.81 2.60
N THR A 151 -9.59 -21.79 2.98
CA THR A 151 -8.79 -20.56 3.09
C THR A 151 -8.54 -19.94 1.71
N THR A 152 -8.09 -20.74 0.74
CA THR A 152 -7.87 -20.28 -0.64
C THR A 152 -9.17 -19.80 -1.27
N LEU A 153 -10.27 -20.50 -1.03
CA LEU A 153 -11.58 -20.11 -1.54
C LEU A 153 -12.04 -18.77 -0.93
N HIS A 154 -11.87 -18.59 0.38
CA HIS A 154 -12.18 -17.32 1.04
C HIS A 154 -11.35 -16.16 0.48
N GLU A 155 -10.04 -16.35 0.30
CA GLU A 155 -9.16 -15.32 -0.26
C GLU A 155 -9.52 -14.99 -1.72
N SER A 156 -9.73 -16.01 -2.55
CA SER A 156 -10.08 -15.84 -3.97
C SER A 156 -11.42 -15.13 -4.11
N ARG A 157 -12.42 -15.51 -3.31
CA ARG A 157 -13.73 -14.85 -3.26
C ARG A 157 -13.61 -13.35 -2.97
N HIS A 158 -12.78 -12.97 -2.00
CA HIS A 158 -12.58 -11.56 -1.67
C HIS A 158 -11.77 -10.83 -2.75
N ALA A 159 -10.76 -11.47 -3.34
CA ALA A 159 -10.01 -10.88 -4.44
C ALA A 159 -10.92 -10.55 -5.63
N VAL A 160 -11.72 -11.52 -6.08
CA VAL A 160 -12.66 -11.35 -7.19
C VAL A 160 -13.71 -10.29 -6.87
N ALA A 161 -14.28 -10.32 -5.67
CA ALA A 161 -15.21 -9.29 -5.21
C ALA A 161 -14.62 -7.88 -5.29
N PHE A 162 -13.38 -7.68 -4.84
CA PHE A 162 -12.73 -6.38 -4.93
C PHE A 162 -12.44 -5.97 -6.37
N MET A 163 -12.07 -6.92 -7.22
CA MET A 163 -11.89 -6.68 -8.65
C MET A 163 -13.19 -6.23 -9.32
N MET A 164 -14.32 -6.84 -8.98
CA MET A 164 -15.65 -6.43 -9.46
C MET A 164 -15.98 -4.99 -9.08
N LEU A 165 -15.71 -4.60 -7.83
CA LEU A 165 -15.96 -3.22 -7.35
C LEU A 165 -15.14 -2.17 -8.12
N CYS A 166 -13.93 -2.53 -8.56
CA CYS A 166 -13.01 -1.61 -9.22
C CYS A 166 -13.30 -1.43 -10.72
N LEU A 167 -14.25 -2.17 -11.30
CA LEU A 167 -14.66 -2.00 -12.69
C LEU A 167 -15.64 -0.82 -12.81
N PRO A 168 -15.23 0.31 -13.41
CA PRO A 168 -16.02 1.54 -13.39
C PRO A 168 -17.28 1.47 -14.27
N SER A 169 -17.26 0.65 -15.33
CA SER A 169 -18.36 0.48 -16.28
C SER A 169 -19.22 -0.75 -15.99
N GLY A 170 -19.01 -1.42 -14.86
CA GLY A 170 -19.61 -2.73 -14.60
C GLY A 170 -18.98 -3.82 -15.49
N PHE A 171 -19.70 -4.93 -15.67
CA PHE A 171 -19.30 -6.04 -16.53
C PHE A 171 -20.47 -6.97 -16.80
N LYS A 172 -20.43 -7.68 -17.93
CA LYS A 172 -21.43 -8.71 -18.26
C LYS A 172 -20.70 -9.99 -18.65
N LEU A 173 -20.95 -11.06 -17.89
CA LEU A 173 -20.37 -12.37 -18.14
C LEU A 173 -21.50 -13.39 -18.32
N ASP A 174 -21.73 -13.81 -19.56
CA ASP A 174 -22.71 -14.85 -19.90
C ASP A 174 -22.00 -16.19 -20.13
N PRO A 175 -22.17 -17.20 -19.25
CA PRO A 175 -21.59 -18.53 -19.45
C PRO A 175 -22.02 -19.23 -20.75
N ALA A 176 -23.11 -18.80 -21.39
CA ALA A 176 -23.57 -19.33 -22.67
C ALA A 176 -22.86 -18.70 -23.89
N SER A 177 -22.14 -17.58 -23.69
CA SER A 177 -21.42 -16.90 -24.76
C SER A 177 -20.29 -17.79 -25.31
N PRO A 178 -20.16 -17.96 -26.65
CA PRO A 178 -19.02 -18.65 -27.23
C PRO A 178 -17.69 -17.89 -26.99
N ALA A 179 -17.77 -16.59 -26.69
CA ALA A 179 -16.63 -15.74 -26.36
C ALA A 179 -16.34 -15.68 -24.85
N TYR A 180 -17.06 -16.45 -24.01
CA TYR A 180 -17.00 -16.34 -22.55
C TYR A 180 -15.57 -16.34 -21.98
N GLN A 181 -14.72 -17.29 -22.40
CA GLN A 181 -13.35 -17.34 -21.87
C GLN A 181 -12.51 -16.12 -22.28
N ALA A 182 -12.72 -15.59 -23.48
CA ALA A 182 -12.01 -14.40 -23.95
C ALA A 182 -12.50 -13.14 -23.21
N GLU A 183 -13.81 -13.02 -22.98
CA GLU A 183 -14.42 -11.95 -22.19
C GLU A 183 -13.93 -11.97 -20.73
N VAL A 184 -13.95 -13.15 -20.09
CA VAL A 184 -13.42 -13.35 -18.74
C VAL A 184 -11.96 -12.93 -18.65
N HIS A 185 -11.14 -13.30 -19.63
CA HIS A 185 -9.73 -12.94 -19.67
C HIS A 185 -9.54 -11.43 -19.80
N ALA A 186 -10.22 -10.79 -20.77
CA ALA A 186 -10.13 -9.35 -21.00
C ALA A 186 -10.57 -8.54 -19.77
N LEU A 187 -11.73 -8.87 -19.21
CA LEU A 187 -12.25 -8.26 -17.98
C LEU A 187 -11.33 -8.51 -16.78
N GLY A 188 -10.72 -9.70 -16.67
CA GLY A 188 -9.79 -10.02 -15.59
C GLY A 188 -8.52 -9.17 -15.62
N VAL A 189 -7.99 -8.90 -16.81
CA VAL A 189 -6.83 -8.00 -17.00
C VAL A 189 -7.21 -6.55 -16.67
N GLU A 190 -8.36 -6.10 -17.15
CA GLU A 190 -8.86 -4.76 -16.85
C GLU A 190 -9.11 -4.57 -15.35
N ALA A 191 -9.81 -5.52 -14.72
CA ALA A 191 -10.14 -5.46 -13.30
C ALA A 191 -8.88 -5.50 -12.43
N GLU A 192 -7.85 -6.27 -12.82
CA GLU A 192 -6.55 -6.24 -12.14
C GLU A 192 -5.91 -4.86 -12.24
N LYS A 193 -5.81 -4.29 -13.45
CA LYS A 193 -5.28 -2.94 -13.66
C LYS A 193 -6.01 -1.92 -12.80
N LYS A 194 -7.34 -1.92 -12.82
CA LYS A 194 -8.17 -0.98 -12.04
C LYS A 194 -8.04 -1.17 -10.54
N THR A 195 -7.95 -2.40 -10.07
CA THR A 195 -7.70 -2.70 -8.65
C THR A 195 -6.34 -2.15 -8.20
N LEU A 196 -5.30 -2.33 -9.02
CA LEU A 196 -3.97 -1.83 -8.73
C LEU A 196 -3.89 -0.29 -8.79
N GLU A 197 -4.55 0.35 -9.76
CA GLU A 197 -4.70 1.81 -9.84
C GLU A 197 -5.39 2.36 -8.59
N TYR A 198 -6.51 1.76 -8.17
CA TYR A 198 -7.23 2.16 -6.96
C TYR A 198 -6.35 2.01 -5.71
N LEU A 199 -5.65 0.88 -5.57
CA LEU A 199 -4.74 0.65 -4.47
C LEU A 199 -3.56 1.63 -4.48
N ALA A 200 -3.03 1.98 -5.65
CA ALA A 200 -1.95 2.95 -5.78
C ALA A 200 -2.38 4.37 -5.41
N ALA A 201 -3.61 4.77 -5.77
CA ALA A 201 -4.24 6.03 -5.36
C ALA A 201 -4.44 6.08 -3.84
N GLN A 202 -4.75 4.94 -3.22
CA GLN A 202 -4.76 4.75 -1.76
C GLN A 202 -3.37 4.46 -1.19
N CYS A 203 -2.31 4.78 -1.93
CA CYS A 203 -0.91 4.72 -1.54
C CYS A 203 -0.34 3.33 -1.21
N SER A 204 -1.08 2.26 -1.51
CA SER A 204 -0.58 0.91 -1.44
C SER A 204 0.41 0.63 -2.57
N GLN A 205 1.39 -0.23 -2.32
CA GLN A 205 2.30 -0.78 -3.32
C GLN A 205 2.04 -2.28 -3.53
N ALA A 206 0.82 -2.72 -3.19
CA ALA A 206 0.40 -4.09 -3.36
C ALA A 206 0.29 -4.42 -4.85
N VAL A 207 0.90 -5.53 -5.23
CA VAL A 207 0.88 -6.04 -6.61
C VAL A 207 0.34 -7.47 -6.65
N ALA A 208 0.64 -8.27 -5.62
CA ALA A 208 0.19 -9.65 -5.51
C ALA A 208 -1.16 -9.77 -4.77
N VAL A 209 -1.95 -10.82 -5.09
CA VAL A 209 -3.27 -11.11 -4.49
C VAL A 209 -3.28 -10.96 -2.97
N GLY A 210 -2.37 -11.63 -2.25
CA GLY A 210 -2.36 -11.57 -0.78
C GLY A 210 -2.08 -10.18 -0.22
N SER A 211 -1.20 -9.41 -0.89
CA SER A 211 -0.94 -8.01 -0.51
C SER A 211 -2.09 -7.07 -0.86
N ALA A 212 -2.76 -7.32 -1.99
CA ALA A 212 -3.91 -6.55 -2.45
C ALA A 212 -5.09 -6.76 -1.49
N ILE A 213 -5.43 -8.02 -1.17
CA ILE A 213 -6.48 -8.35 -0.19
C ILE A 213 -6.20 -7.68 1.16
N LYS A 214 -4.95 -7.73 1.64
CA LYS A 214 -4.59 -7.08 2.91
C LYS A 214 -4.80 -5.56 2.86
N ALA A 215 -4.41 -4.93 1.76
CA ALA A 215 -4.62 -3.50 1.56
C ALA A 215 -6.10 -3.14 1.49
N VAL A 216 -6.90 -3.87 0.72
CA VAL A 216 -8.34 -3.59 0.60
C VAL A 216 -9.09 -3.85 1.91
N LYS A 217 -8.77 -4.93 2.64
CA LYS A 217 -9.34 -5.16 3.98
C LYS A 217 -9.02 -4.03 4.95
N ALA A 218 -7.86 -3.36 4.81
CA ALA A 218 -7.52 -2.19 5.61
C ALA A 218 -8.37 -0.97 5.21
N LEU A 219 -8.66 -0.78 3.91
CA LEU A 219 -9.53 0.29 3.42
C LEU A 219 -10.99 0.11 3.84
N HIS A 220 -11.47 -1.14 3.89
CA HIS A 220 -12.82 -1.45 4.37
C HIS A 220 -13.03 -1.04 5.84
N LYS A 221 -11.97 -1.10 6.67
CA LYS A 221 -12.03 -0.65 8.08
C LYS A 221 -12.10 0.87 8.23
N THR A 222 -11.70 1.62 7.21
CA THR A 222 -11.57 3.08 7.26
C THR A 222 -12.64 3.79 6.41
N ALA A 223 -13.76 3.12 6.12
CA ALA A 223 -14.91 3.61 5.35
C ALA A 223 -14.66 4.02 3.89
N TYR A 224 -13.41 4.10 3.41
CA TYR A 224 -13.11 4.47 2.01
C TYR A 224 -13.66 3.49 0.95
N LEU A 225 -13.98 2.24 1.32
CA LEU A 225 -14.61 1.30 0.39
C LEU A 225 -16.10 1.61 0.15
N SER A 226 -16.75 2.45 0.98
CA SER A 226 -18.19 2.73 0.86
C SER A 226 -18.53 3.34 -0.50
N VAL A 227 -17.70 4.26 -1.01
CA VAL A 227 -17.92 4.90 -2.31
C VAL A 227 -17.91 3.88 -3.45
N LEU A 228 -16.95 2.94 -3.46
CA LEU A 228 -16.92 1.88 -4.47
C LEU A 228 -18.13 0.94 -4.36
N LEU A 229 -18.58 0.66 -3.13
CA LEU A 229 -19.77 -0.16 -2.91
C LEU A 229 -21.04 0.53 -3.40
N ASP A 230 -21.19 1.83 -3.14
CA ASP A 230 -22.33 2.63 -3.58
C ASP A 230 -22.39 2.71 -5.11
N GLN A 231 -21.26 3.02 -5.76
CA GLN A 231 -21.16 3.04 -7.21
C GLN A 231 -21.42 1.67 -7.84
N PHE A 232 -20.93 0.60 -7.22
CA PHE A 232 -21.19 -0.76 -7.70
C PHE A 232 -22.68 -1.11 -7.59
N ARG A 233 -23.31 -0.75 -6.46
CA ARG A 233 -24.72 -1.00 -6.20
C ARG A 233 -25.61 -0.28 -7.22
N GLU A 234 -25.29 0.96 -7.57
CA GLU A 234 -25.98 1.71 -8.63
C GLU A 234 -25.92 0.96 -9.97
N ARG A 235 -24.71 0.59 -10.43
CA ARG A 235 -24.53 -0.19 -11.66
C ARG A 235 -25.24 -1.54 -11.64
N TYR A 236 -25.31 -2.17 -10.47
CA TYR A 236 -26.02 -3.44 -10.30
C TYR A 236 -27.52 -3.28 -10.57
N TYR A 237 -28.16 -2.25 -9.99
CA TYR A 237 -29.59 -2.01 -10.21
C TYR A 237 -29.91 -1.46 -11.61
N GLU A 238 -28.95 -0.80 -12.27
CA GLU A 238 -29.07 -0.38 -13.68
C GLU A 238 -28.94 -1.54 -14.69
N GLY A 239 -28.54 -2.74 -14.23
CA GLY A 239 -28.34 -3.90 -15.11
C GLY A 239 -27.01 -3.88 -15.86
N GLU A 240 -26.05 -3.06 -15.43
CA GLU A 240 -24.69 -3.02 -15.99
C GLU A 240 -23.74 -4.05 -15.36
N VAL A 241 -24.24 -4.82 -14.40
CA VAL A 241 -23.52 -5.94 -13.78
C VAL A 241 -24.29 -7.23 -13.99
N VAL A 242 -23.72 -8.15 -14.77
CA VAL A 242 -24.19 -9.54 -14.90
C VAL A 242 -23.06 -10.47 -14.44
N ASP A 243 -23.17 -10.94 -13.19
CA ASP A 243 -22.26 -11.88 -12.56
C ASP A 243 -22.90 -13.29 -12.51
N PRO A 244 -22.27 -14.31 -13.10
CA PRO A 244 -22.78 -15.69 -13.03
C PRO A 244 -22.54 -16.36 -11.66
N THR A 245 -21.83 -15.71 -10.73
CA THR A 245 -21.58 -16.24 -9.38
C THR A 245 -22.86 -16.22 -8.55
N PRO A 246 -23.29 -17.35 -7.95
CA PRO A 246 -24.45 -17.35 -7.06
C PRO A 246 -24.26 -16.42 -5.85
N ASN A 247 -25.33 -15.73 -5.44
CA ASN A 247 -25.28 -14.80 -4.30
C ASN A 247 -24.74 -15.42 -3.00
N SER A 248 -25.02 -16.70 -2.74
CA SER A 248 -24.49 -17.45 -1.59
C SER A 248 -22.96 -17.58 -1.60
N ASN A 249 -22.35 -17.53 -2.79
CA ASN A 249 -20.91 -17.66 -3.02
C ASN A 249 -20.19 -16.30 -3.04
N LEU A 250 -20.90 -15.17 -3.03
CA LEU A 250 -20.34 -13.83 -2.90
C LEU A 250 -20.10 -13.45 -1.41
N PRO A 251 -19.15 -12.53 -1.11
CA PRO A 251 -19.01 -11.96 0.22
C PRO A 251 -20.28 -11.20 0.65
N PRO A 252 -20.58 -11.11 1.96
CA PRO A 252 -21.80 -10.44 2.45
C PRO A 252 -22.02 -9.02 1.93
N PHE A 253 -20.94 -8.23 1.75
CA PHE A 253 -21.04 -6.84 1.29
C PHE A 253 -21.38 -6.67 -0.20
N LEU A 254 -21.36 -7.76 -0.99
CA LEU A 254 -21.71 -7.78 -2.41
C LEU A 254 -23.02 -8.54 -2.68
N ARG A 255 -23.74 -8.93 -1.62
CA ARG A 255 -25.04 -9.59 -1.76
C ARG A 255 -26.12 -8.51 -1.79
N PHE A 256 -26.54 -8.14 -2.98
CA PHE A 256 -27.67 -7.24 -3.19
C PHE A 256 -28.95 -8.09 -3.35
N THR A 257 -30.05 -7.59 -2.79
CA THR A 257 -31.38 -8.20 -2.81
C THR A 257 -32.36 -7.28 -3.50
#